data_AF-A0AA43IV94-F1
#
_entry.id   AF-A0AA43IV94-F1
#
_cell.length_a   1.000
_cell.length_b   1.000
_cell.length_c   1.000
_cell.angle_alpha   90.00
_cell.angle_beta   90.00
_cell.angle_gamma   90.00
#
_symmetry.space_group_name_H-M   'P 1'
#
loop_
_entity.id
_entity.type
_entity.pdbx_description
1 polymer ?
#
loop_
_entity_poly.entity_id
_entity_poly.type
_entity_poly.pdbx_seq_one_letter_code
_entity_poly.pdbx_strand_id
1 'polypeptide(L)'
;MIMSTETLGELLILTPPDTEVMKTARQNILAHVTALKLDFLPVMKEKMRPLQDALISADKVYSQALATVTVQLNNVYLKSIDQKQQLIEADTRLSDKQKQQAISQLNGQRVRQVSNLTAVVRRSAQAIAGHSDDMAQINLTLENNRLLETLQQQIDSITQRSATLESAMALIAADRRLLDTTITTFEKYNLADVFKEMLPTPEELKLVNMTSPELELVNAGIARLGKLLDKVSSALKYLDLIEERDRLRSRYNALLDDSRTAAREAKAIKEKLDELTALAGVAQSKALWVQEAKKVYQSLYHFLDQITSPVDTSTLISQQVEQLQTYIKSFYDVKRIV
;
A
#
# COMPACT_ATOMS: atom_id res chain seq x y z
N MET A 1 -65.90 6.71 -4.72
CA MET A 1 -64.92 5.60 -4.61
C MET A 1 -63.57 6.27 -4.46
N ILE A 2 -63.08 6.34 -3.23
CA ILE A 2 -61.94 7.17 -2.82
C ILE A 2 -60.68 6.32 -3.01
N MET A 3 -59.75 6.76 -3.86
CA MET A 3 -58.39 6.21 -3.90
C MET A 3 -57.59 6.83 -2.77
N SER A 4 -57.21 5.99 -1.81
CA SER A 4 -56.25 6.32 -0.77
C SER A 4 -54.86 6.49 -1.40
N THR A 5 -54.34 7.71 -1.38
CA THR A 5 -52.90 7.95 -1.54
C THR A 5 -52.23 7.59 -0.23
N GLU A 6 -51.80 6.34 -0.09
CA GLU A 6 -50.76 5.98 0.89
C GLU A 6 -49.49 6.76 0.51
N THR A 7 -49.21 7.81 1.27
CA THR A 7 -47.90 8.46 1.31
C THR A 7 -46.88 7.41 1.74
N LEU A 8 -46.17 6.84 0.78
CA LEU A 8 -44.90 6.16 1.00
C LEU A 8 -43.94 7.17 1.65
N GLY A 9 -43.91 7.19 2.98
CA GLY A 9 -42.84 7.87 3.71
C GLY A 9 -41.52 7.26 3.29
N GLU A 10 -40.53 8.09 2.95
CA GLU A 10 -39.19 7.63 2.62
C GLU A 10 -38.68 6.70 3.72
N LEU A 11 -38.34 5.46 3.37
CA LEU A 11 -37.81 4.48 4.32
C LEU A 11 -36.53 5.01 4.94
N LEU A 12 -36.39 4.91 6.27
CA LEU A 12 -35.14 5.23 6.96
C LEU A 12 -34.01 4.32 6.47
N ILE A 13 -33.10 4.85 5.65
CA ILE A 13 -31.93 4.13 5.13
C ILE A 13 -30.76 4.29 6.11
N LEU A 14 -30.33 3.18 6.71
CA LEU A 14 -29.18 3.12 7.61
C LEU A 14 -28.18 2.11 7.05
N THR A 15 -26.97 2.58 6.71
CA THR A 15 -25.92 1.74 6.11
C THR A 15 -24.81 1.51 7.14
N PRO A 16 -24.59 0.26 7.60
CA PRO A 16 -23.54 0.00 8.59
C PRO A 16 -22.16 0.10 7.94
N PRO A 17 -21.14 0.53 8.70
CA PRO A 17 -19.75 0.47 8.26
C PRO A 17 -19.24 -0.96 8.30
N ASP A 18 -18.20 -1.25 7.51
CA ASP A 18 -17.38 -2.44 7.69
C ASP A 18 -16.26 -2.13 8.71
N THR A 19 -16.45 -2.61 9.94
CA THR A 19 -15.52 -2.36 11.05
C THR A 19 -14.18 -3.05 10.89
N GLU A 20 -14.12 -4.19 10.19
CA GLU A 20 -12.86 -4.86 9.92
C GLU A 20 -12.06 -4.10 8.85
N VAL A 21 -12.70 -3.58 7.81
CA VAL A 21 -12.06 -2.67 6.83
C VAL A 21 -11.48 -1.44 7.54
N MET A 22 -12.24 -0.79 8.43
CA MET A 22 -11.74 0.36 9.20
C MET A 22 -10.52 -0.01 10.05
N LYS A 23 -10.57 -1.16 10.74
CA LYS A 23 -9.48 -1.64 11.60
C LYS A 23 -8.23 -1.99 10.81
N THR A 24 -8.37 -2.71 9.70
CA THR A 24 -7.25 -3.03 8.79
C THR A 24 -6.65 -1.78 8.19
N ALA A 25 -7.47 -0.84 7.73
CA ALA A 25 -7.01 0.45 7.22
C ALA A 25 -6.21 1.23 8.27
N ARG A 26 -6.73 1.32 9.49
CA ARG A 26 -6.05 1.96 10.63
C ARG A 26 -4.71 1.32 10.93
N GLN A 27 -4.66 -0.02 11.03
CA GLN A 27 -3.42 -0.75 11.28
C GLN A 27 -2.39 -0.51 10.18
N ASN A 28 -2.83 -0.57 8.92
CA ASN A 28 -1.95 -0.37 7.78
C ASN A 28 -1.35 1.04 7.74
N ILE A 29 -2.17 2.07 7.97
CA ILE A 29 -1.70 3.47 8.04
C ILE A 29 -0.68 3.61 9.18
N LEU A 30 -1.00 3.15 10.39
CA LEU A 30 -0.11 3.30 11.54
C LEU A 30 1.22 2.55 11.38
N ALA A 31 1.21 1.38 10.75
CA ALA A 31 2.43 0.61 10.47
C ALA A 31 3.34 1.32 9.48
N HIS A 32 2.79 1.97 8.46
CA HIS A 32 3.57 2.55 7.37
C HIS A 32 3.97 4.01 7.59
N VAL A 33 3.19 4.80 8.33
CA VAL A 33 3.54 6.21 8.62
C VAL A 33 4.93 6.37 9.23
N THR A 34 5.36 5.42 10.07
CA THR A 34 6.67 5.47 10.73
C THR A 34 7.75 4.72 9.95
N ALA A 35 7.38 3.74 9.12
CA ALA A 35 8.31 2.90 8.38
C ALA A 35 8.74 3.52 7.04
N LEU A 36 7.86 4.31 6.41
CA LEU A 36 8.13 4.99 5.14
C LEU A 36 9.20 6.06 5.32
N LYS A 37 10.33 5.91 4.61
CA LYS A 37 11.42 6.90 4.65
C LYS A 37 11.10 8.11 3.78
N LEU A 38 10.70 7.87 2.54
CA LEU A 38 10.32 8.86 1.53
C LEU A 38 11.36 9.97 1.35
N ASP A 39 12.64 9.64 1.44
CA ASP A 39 13.73 10.63 1.36
C ASP A 39 13.79 11.31 -0.02
N PHE A 40 13.26 10.66 -1.06
CA PHE A 40 13.11 11.20 -2.40
C PHE A 40 11.77 11.95 -2.63
N LEU A 41 10.89 11.99 -1.63
CA LEU A 41 9.61 12.70 -1.63
C LEU A 41 9.39 13.42 -0.29
N PRO A 42 10.18 14.45 0.04
CA PRO A 42 10.16 15.10 1.35
C PRO A 42 8.77 15.66 1.72
N VAL A 43 8.05 16.22 0.75
CA VAL A 43 6.67 16.72 0.97
C VAL A 43 5.72 15.60 1.37
N MET A 44 5.87 14.38 0.83
CA MET A 44 5.04 13.24 1.23
C MET A 44 5.45 12.72 2.61
N LYS A 45 6.75 12.72 2.92
CA LYS A 45 7.27 12.40 4.26
C LYS A 45 6.69 13.32 5.33
N GLU A 46 6.67 14.63 5.08
CA GLU A 46 6.12 15.63 6.00
C GLU A 46 4.63 15.42 6.29
N LYS A 47 3.87 14.89 5.32
CA LYS A 47 2.43 14.59 5.47
C LYS A 47 2.15 13.33 6.30
N MET A 48 3.13 12.45 6.51
CA MET A 48 2.94 11.20 7.26
C MET A 48 2.55 11.45 8.71
N ARG A 49 3.17 12.43 9.37
CA ARG A 49 2.85 12.75 10.77
C ARG A 49 1.44 13.37 10.93
N PRO A 50 1.07 14.42 10.17
CA PRO A 50 -0.31 14.92 10.14
C PRO A 50 -1.34 13.84 9.85
N LEU A 51 -1.06 12.89 8.95
CA LEU A 51 -1.96 11.78 8.65
C LEU A 51 -2.20 10.89 9.88
N GLN A 52 -1.14 10.53 10.60
CA GLN A 52 -1.27 9.74 11.83
C GLN A 52 -2.01 10.50 12.92
N ASP A 53 -1.72 11.78 13.13
CA ASP A 53 -2.41 12.59 14.14
C ASP A 53 -3.90 12.73 13.79
N ALA A 54 -4.24 12.97 12.52
CA ALA A 54 -5.61 13.02 12.03
C ALA A 54 -6.34 11.68 12.21
N LEU A 55 -5.71 10.56 11.88
CA LEU A 55 -6.27 9.22 12.08
C LEU A 55 -6.54 8.92 13.56
N ILE A 56 -5.58 9.20 14.44
CA ILE A 56 -5.74 8.96 15.88
C ILE A 56 -6.88 9.82 16.43
N SER A 57 -6.97 11.09 16.01
CA SER A 57 -8.05 11.98 16.41
C SER A 57 -9.41 11.48 15.90
N ALA A 58 -9.50 11.12 14.63
CA ALA A 58 -10.74 10.68 14.00
C ALA A 58 -11.25 9.35 14.62
N ASP A 59 -10.36 8.38 14.87
CA ASP A 59 -10.69 7.10 15.52
C ASP A 59 -11.22 7.29 16.96
N LYS A 60 -10.58 8.19 17.71
CA LYS A 60 -11.02 8.56 19.07
C LYS A 60 -12.39 9.21 19.05
N VAL A 61 -12.59 10.21 18.19
CA VAL A 61 -13.86 10.94 18.09
C VAL A 61 -14.97 10.03 17.59
N TYR A 62 -14.70 9.18 16.60
CA TYR A 62 -15.63 8.17 16.10
C TYR A 62 -16.15 7.29 17.23
N SER A 63 -15.24 6.71 18.02
CA SER A 63 -15.60 5.84 19.15
C SER A 63 -16.37 6.59 20.24
N GLN A 64 -15.96 7.82 20.59
CA GLN A 64 -16.62 8.65 21.60
C GLN A 64 -18.02 9.11 21.16
N ALA A 65 -18.18 9.47 19.89
CA ALA A 65 -19.45 9.89 19.30
C ALA A 65 -20.46 8.74 19.32
N LEU A 66 -20.05 7.52 18.94
CA LEU A 66 -20.88 6.31 19.01
C LEU A 66 -21.24 5.92 20.44
N ALA A 67 -20.29 6.00 21.38
CA ALA A 67 -20.56 5.79 22.80
C ALA A 67 -21.65 6.75 23.31
N THR A 68 -21.53 8.04 22.98
CA THR A 68 -22.45 9.09 23.41
C THR A 68 -23.85 8.87 22.83
N VAL A 69 -23.96 8.55 21.55
CA VAL A 69 -25.24 8.20 20.91
C VAL A 69 -25.86 6.96 21.56
N THR A 70 -25.05 5.94 21.83
CA THR A 70 -25.51 4.69 22.47
C THR A 70 -26.08 4.94 23.87
N VAL A 71 -25.38 5.73 24.70
CA VAL A 71 -25.85 6.12 26.03
C VAL A 71 -27.17 6.90 25.93
N GLN A 72 -27.25 7.85 24.99
CA GLN A 72 -28.48 8.63 24.80
C GLN A 72 -29.66 7.76 24.36
N LEU A 73 -29.45 6.83 23.43
CA LEU A 73 -30.49 5.89 22.96
C LEU A 73 -30.99 4.97 24.08
N ASN A 74 -30.10 4.53 24.97
CA ASN A 74 -30.48 3.68 26.11
C ASN A 74 -31.28 4.44 27.19
N ASN A 75 -31.23 5.77 27.19
CA ASN A 75 -31.95 6.64 28.13
C ASN A 75 -33.23 7.26 27.55
N VAL A 76 -33.58 6.94 26.30
CA VAL A 76 -34.79 7.41 25.63
C VAL A 76 -35.88 6.35 25.78
N TYR A 77 -36.94 6.69 26.53
CA TYR A 77 -37.98 5.73 26.95
C TYR A 77 -39.30 5.95 26.22
N LEU A 78 -39.27 6.09 24.90
CA LEU A 78 -40.48 6.41 24.11
C LEU A 78 -41.55 5.31 24.22
N LYS A 79 -41.16 4.03 24.24
CA LYS A 79 -42.10 2.91 24.45
C LYS A 79 -42.91 3.06 25.75
N SER A 80 -42.27 3.54 26.83
CA SER A 80 -42.97 3.76 28.10
C SER A 80 -43.95 4.94 28.02
N ILE A 81 -43.60 5.98 27.26
CA ILE A 81 -44.50 7.12 27.00
C ILE A 81 -45.72 6.65 26.18
N ASP A 82 -45.49 5.85 25.14
CA ASP A 82 -46.56 5.32 24.29
C ASP A 82 -47.50 4.38 25.07
N GLN A 83 -46.96 3.50 25.92
CA GLN A 83 -47.76 2.66 26.81
C GLN A 83 -48.61 3.47 27.79
N LYS A 84 -48.04 4.53 28.41
CA LYS A 84 -48.79 5.42 29.29
C LYS A 84 -49.89 6.17 28.55
N GLN A 85 -49.63 6.58 27.33
CA GLN A 85 -50.64 7.24 26.49
C GLN A 85 -51.81 6.29 26.20
N GLN A 86 -51.55 5.05 25.79
CA GLN A 86 -52.60 4.04 25.57
C GLN A 86 -53.44 3.78 26.83
N LEU A 87 -52.82 3.71 28.01
CA LEU A 87 -53.52 3.54 29.28
C LEU A 87 -54.44 4.73 29.61
N ILE A 88 -53.99 5.97 29.35
CA ILE A 88 -54.79 7.18 29.56
C ILE A 88 -55.97 7.23 28.58
N GLU A 89 -55.75 6.87 27.32
CA GLU A 89 -56.79 6.84 26.29
C GLU A 89 -57.88 5.81 26.65
N ALA A 90 -57.48 4.64 27.15
CA ALA A 90 -58.36 3.55 27.55
C ALA A 90 -59.08 3.74 28.90
N ASP A 91 -58.64 4.65 29.77
CA ASP A 91 -59.26 4.85 31.09
C ASP A 91 -60.64 5.53 30.97
N THR A 92 -61.70 4.82 31.34
CA THR A 92 -63.09 5.30 31.28
C THR A 92 -63.47 6.25 32.42
N ARG A 93 -62.62 6.37 33.45
CA ARG A 93 -62.86 7.24 34.62
C ARG A 93 -62.39 8.68 34.40
N LEU A 94 -61.61 8.92 33.36
CA LEU A 94 -61.09 10.25 33.01
C LEU A 94 -62.03 10.97 32.06
N SER A 95 -62.33 12.24 32.35
CA SER A 95 -62.98 13.14 31.39
C SER A 95 -62.07 13.46 30.20
N ASP A 96 -62.64 13.85 29.07
CA ASP A 96 -61.89 14.23 27.86
C ASP A 96 -60.86 15.33 28.14
N LYS A 97 -61.21 16.31 28.99
CA LYS A 97 -60.30 17.38 29.41
C LYS A 97 -59.11 16.85 30.19
N GLN A 98 -59.33 15.89 31.09
CA GLN A 98 -58.25 15.25 31.86
C GLN A 98 -57.35 14.39 30.96
N LYS A 99 -57.93 13.64 30.00
CA LYS A 99 -57.18 12.89 28.99
C LYS A 99 -56.30 13.80 28.15
N GLN A 100 -56.88 14.87 27.59
CA GLN A 100 -56.14 15.86 26.79
C GLN A 100 -54.98 16.50 27.57
N GLN A 101 -55.20 16.88 28.84
CA GLN A 101 -54.15 17.46 29.67
C GLN A 101 -53.01 16.46 29.94
N ALA A 102 -53.34 15.21 30.27
CA ALA A 102 -52.33 14.18 30.54
C ALA A 102 -51.55 13.81 29.27
N ILE A 103 -52.22 13.67 28.12
CA ILE A 103 -51.57 13.42 26.82
C ILE A 103 -50.69 14.60 26.42
N SER A 104 -51.12 15.84 26.66
CA SER A 104 -50.29 17.03 26.40
C SER A 104 -48.99 17.02 27.22
N GLN A 105 -49.03 16.61 28.49
CA GLN A 105 -47.84 16.46 29.33
C GLN A 105 -46.91 15.36 28.82
N LEU A 106 -47.46 14.20 28.42
CA LEU A 106 -46.68 13.12 27.81
C LEU A 106 -46.04 13.54 26.49
N ASN A 107 -46.76 14.27 25.64
CA ASN A 107 -46.23 14.84 24.41
C ASN A 107 -45.09 15.82 24.70
N GLY A 108 -45.23 16.67 25.72
CA GLY A 108 -44.15 17.55 26.19
C GLY A 108 -42.92 16.78 26.64
N GLN A 109 -43.10 15.64 27.33
CA GLN A 109 -41.99 14.75 27.70
C GLN A 109 -41.34 14.11 26.45
N ARG A 110 -42.14 13.61 25.51
CA ARG A 110 -41.67 13.02 24.24
C ARG A 110 -40.81 14.01 23.46
N VAL A 111 -41.32 15.22 23.24
CA VAL A 111 -40.61 16.29 22.53
C VAL A 111 -39.26 16.60 23.19
N ARG A 112 -39.20 16.68 24.52
CA ARG A 112 -37.92 16.92 25.22
C ARG A 112 -36.93 15.77 25.02
N GLN A 113 -37.38 14.51 25.12
CA GLN A 113 -36.49 13.36 24.93
C GLN A 113 -35.96 13.26 23.49
N VAL A 114 -36.84 13.46 22.50
CA VAL A 114 -36.48 13.45 21.08
C VAL A 114 -35.58 14.64 20.73
N SER A 115 -35.86 15.83 21.26
CA SER A 115 -35.01 17.01 21.06
C SER A 115 -33.61 16.80 21.64
N ASN A 116 -33.49 16.17 22.81
CA ASN A 116 -32.19 15.86 23.40
C ASN A 116 -31.44 14.80 22.57
N LEU A 117 -32.14 13.75 22.12
CA LEU A 117 -31.56 12.72 21.26
C LEU A 117 -31.05 13.31 19.94
N THR A 118 -31.87 14.06 19.23
CA THR A 118 -31.51 14.70 17.95
C THR A 118 -30.34 15.67 18.11
N ALA A 119 -30.27 16.44 19.21
CA ALA A 119 -29.12 17.30 19.49
C ALA A 119 -27.82 16.52 19.74
N VAL A 120 -27.88 15.35 20.38
CA VAL A 120 -26.72 14.46 20.55
C VAL A 120 -26.31 13.84 19.22
N VAL A 121 -27.27 13.27 18.48
CA VAL A 121 -27.01 12.63 17.18
C VAL A 121 -26.41 13.62 16.19
N ARG A 122 -26.94 14.85 16.12
CA ARG A 122 -26.42 15.91 15.25
C ARG A 122 -24.96 16.26 15.57
N ARG A 123 -24.64 16.49 16.85
CA ARG A 123 -23.27 16.80 17.27
C ARG A 123 -22.31 15.64 16.99
N SER A 124 -22.74 14.40 17.23
CA SER A 124 -21.95 13.21 16.92
C SER A 124 -21.71 13.05 15.42
N ALA A 125 -22.74 13.22 14.58
CA ALA A 125 -22.61 13.17 13.12
C ALA A 125 -21.66 14.24 12.59
N GLN A 126 -21.79 15.49 13.08
CA GLN A 126 -20.91 16.60 12.73
C GLN A 126 -19.46 16.34 13.14
N ALA A 127 -19.22 15.82 14.35
CA ALA A 127 -17.88 15.51 14.83
C ALA A 127 -17.22 14.40 13.99
N ILE A 128 -17.95 13.32 13.69
CA ILE A 128 -17.44 12.24 12.82
C ILE A 128 -17.14 12.77 11.42
N ALA A 129 -18.05 13.56 10.84
CA ALA A 129 -17.85 14.14 9.51
C ALA A 129 -16.63 15.04 9.46
N GLY A 130 -16.50 16.00 10.39
CA GLY A 130 -15.37 16.94 10.42
C GLY A 130 -14.02 16.26 10.53
N HIS A 131 -13.86 15.29 11.45
CA HIS A 131 -12.59 14.59 11.59
C HIS A 131 -12.30 13.58 10.46
N SER A 132 -13.34 13.05 9.81
CA SER A 132 -13.17 12.27 8.58
C SER A 132 -12.71 13.16 7.41
N ASP A 133 -13.23 14.38 7.34
CA ASP A 133 -12.82 15.37 6.33
C ASP A 133 -11.39 15.85 6.55
N ASP A 134 -10.96 16.07 7.80
CA ASP A 134 -9.55 16.38 8.14
C ASP A 134 -8.60 15.31 7.58
N MET A 135 -8.95 14.03 7.72
CA MET A 135 -8.19 12.94 7.10
C MET A 135 -8.27 12.95 5.57
N ALA A 136 -9.45 13.21 5.01
CA ALA A 136 -9.67 13.22 3.57
C ALA A 136 -8.83 14.29 2.87
N GLN A 137 -8.67 15.47 3.49
CA GLN A 137 -7.94 16.62 2.94
C GLN A 137 -6.42 16.41 2.84
N ILE A 138 -5.84 15.46 3.59
CA ILE A 138 -4.41 15.16 3.51
C ILE A 138 -4.10 14.46 2.19
N ASN A 139 -3.66 15.22 1.19
CA ASN A 139 -3.45 14.67 -0.14
C ASN A 139 -2.15 13.84 -0.21
N LEU A 140 -2.29 12.54 -0.49
CA LEU A 140 -1.19 11.60 -0.69
C LEU A 140 -1.00 11.21 -2.17
N THR A 141 -1.73 11.84 -3.09
CA THR A 141 -1.53 11.61 -4.52
C THR A 141 -0.27 12.32 -4.99
N LEU A 142 0.46 11.64 -5.88
CA LEU A 142 1.58 12.23 -6.58
C LEU A 142 1.01 13.00 -7.78
N GLU A 143 1.21 14.31 -7.81
CA GLU A 143 0.76 15.18 -8.91
C GLU A 143 1.44 14.82 -10.24
N ASN A 144 2.57 14.11 -10.18
CA ASN A 144 3.35 13.71 -11.34
C ASN A 144 3.32 12.17 -11.48
N ASN A 145 2.33 11.67 -12.22
CA ASN A 145 2.13 10.24 -12.50
C ASN A 145 3.32 9.56 -13.21
N ARG A 146 4.25 10.35 -13.76
CA ARG A 146 5.44 9.86 -14.46
C ARG A 146 6.56 9.35 -13.56
N LEU A 147 6.54 9.62 -12.25
CA LEU A 147 7.64 9.21 -11.37
C LEU A 147 7.79 7.68 -11.34
N LEU A 148 6.69 6.95 -11.20
CA LEU A 148 6.70 5.49 -11.19
C LEU A 148 7.22 4.94 -12.52
N GLU A 149 6.70 5.45 -13.64
CA GLU A 149 7.13 5.08 -14.99
C GLU A 149 8.62 5.37 -15.20
N THR A 150 9.11 6.52 -14.74
CA THR A 150 10.51 6.93 -14.88
C THR A 150 11.44 5.99 -14.09
N LEU A 151 11.08 5.67 -12.84
CA LEU A 151 11.88 4.75 -12.02
C LEU A 151 11.85 3.33 -12.59
N GLN A 152 10.71 2.88 -13.13
CA GLN A 152 10.63 1.59 -13.81
C GLN A 152 11.50 1.55 -15.07
N GLN A 153 11.45 2.58 -15.92
CA GLN A 153 12.31 2.69 -17.10
C GLN A 153 13.80 2.69 -16.74
N GLN A 154 14.18 3.31 -15.62
CA GLN A 154 15.55 3.26 -15.12
C GLN A 154 15.95 1.83 -14.72
N ILE A 155 15.08 1.08 -14.04
CA ILE A 155 15.33 -0.34 -13.73
C ILE A 155 15.48 -1.16 -15.00
N ASP A 156 14.60 -0.97 -15.99
CA ASP A 156 14.64 -1.72 -17.24
C ASP A 156 15.94 -1.44 -18.00
N SER A 157 16.36 -0.17 -18.06
CA SER A 157 17.63 0.24 -18.65
C SER A 157 18.84 -0.36 -17.91
N ILE A 158 18.85 -0.35 -16.58
CA ILE A 158 19.92 -0.95 -15.79
C ILE A 158 19.95 -2.47 -15.98
N THR A 159 18.79 -3.11 -16.07
CA THR A 159 18.68 -4.57 -16.30
C THR A 159 19.28 -4.95 -17.65
N GLN A 160 18.97 -4.19 -18.70
CA GLN A 160 19.55 -4.38 -20.03
C GLN A 160 21.08 -4.15 -20.03
N ARG A 161 21.55 -3.12 -19.34
CA ARG A 161 22.98 -2.85 -19.16
C ARG A 161 23.67 -4.02 -18.44
N SER A 162 23.09 -4.53 -17.37
CA SER A 162 23.63 -5.66 -16.61
C SER A 162 23.74 -6.93 -17.46
N ALA A 163 22.72 -7.26 -18.27
CA ALA A 163 22.77 -8.39 -19.20
C ALA A 163 23.89 -8.25 -20.25
N THR A 164 24.14 -7.01 -20.72
CA THR A 164 25.23 -6.70 -21.64
C THR A 164 26.60 -6.88 -20.97
N LEU A 165 26.75 -6.41 -19.73
CA LEU A 165 27.97 -6.58 -18.95
C LEU A 165 28.27 -8.06 -18.65
N GLU A 166 27.26 -8.84 -18.25
CA GLU A 166 27.39 -10.28 -18.00
C GLU A 166 27.84 -11.03 -19.27
N SER A 167 27.24 -10.71 -20.42
CA SER A 167 27.62 -11.30 -21.70
C SER A 167 29.07 -10.96 -22.06
N ALA A 168 29.49 -9.71 -21.87
CA ALA A 168 30.88 -9.29 -22.12
C ALA A 168 31.88 -9.96 -21.15
N MET A 169 31.52 -10.07 -19.88
CA MET A 169 32.32 -10.78 -18.86
C MET A 169 32.47 -12.27 -19.20
N ALA A 170 31.41 -12.93 -19.67
CA ALA A 170 31.46 -14.34 -20.05
C ALA A 170 32.43 -14.60 -21.22
N LEU A 171 32.41 -13.72 -22.23
CA LEU A 171 33.37 -13.78 -23.35
C LEU A 171 34.82 -13.60 -22.86
N ILE A 172 35.08 -12.58 -22.05
CA ILE A 172 36.41 -12.32 -21.50
C ILE A 172 36.89 -13.47 -20.60
N ALA A 173 35.99 -14.06 -19.80
CA ALA A 173 36.32 -15.19 -18.93
C ALA A 173 36.70 -16.45 -19.73
N ALA A 174 35.99 -16.73 -20.82
CA ALA A 174 36.32 -17.84 -21.71
C ALA A 174 37.69 -17.64 -22.37
N ASP A 175 37.95 -16.44 -22.91
CA ASP A 175 39.23 -16.09 -23.52
C ASP A 175 40.39 -16.19 -22.54
N ARG A 176 40.22 -15.60 -21.35
CA ARG A 176 41.22 -15.66 -20.30
C ARG A 176 41.51 -17.09 -19.88
N ARG A 177 40.47 -17.94 -19.69
CA ARG A 177 40.65 -19.34 -19.30
C ARG A 177 41.42 -20.12 -20.36
N LEU A 178 41.12 -19.88 -21.64
CA LEU A 178 41.87 -20.49 -22.73
C LEU A 178 43.35 -20.08 -22.66
N LEU A 179 43.65 -18.78 -22.60
CA LEU A 179 45.03 -18.29 -22.53
C LEU A 179 45.77 -18.79 -21.28
N ASP A 180 45.11 -18.84 -20.11
CA ASP A 180 45.70 -19.33 -18.86
C ASP A 180 46.05 -20.83 -18.95
N THR A 181 45.17 -21.63 -19.56
CA THR A 181 45.42 -23.06 -19.77
C THR A 181 46.51 -23.27 -20.81
N THR A 182 46.52 -22.47 -21.89
CA THR A 182 47.58 -22.47 -22.90
C THR A 182 48.93 -22.13 -22.30
N ILE A 183 49.03 -21.08 -21.49
CA ILE A 183 50.26 -20.70 -20.77
C ILE A 183 50.74 -21.85 -19.88
N THR A 184 49.85 -22.42 -19.07
CA THR A 184 50.18 -23.55 -18.18
C THR A 184 50.72 -24.74 -18.98
N THR A 185 50.11 -25.08 -20.11
CA THR A 185 50.58 -26.16 -20.98
C THR A 185 51.91 -25.79 -21.66
N PHE A 186 52.10 -24.53 -22.06
CA PHE A 186 53.34 -24.02 -22.65
C PHE A 186 54.53 -24.16 -21.68
N GLU A 187 54.30 -23.82 -20.40
CA GLU A 187 55.27 -23.96 -19.32
C GLU A 187 55.55 -25.44 -18.99
N LYS A 188 54.53 -26.31 -18.97
CA LYS A 188 54.68 -27.75 -18.72
C LYS A 188 55.69 -28.42 -19.67
N TYR A 189 55.69 -28.03 -20.94
CA TYR A 189 56.56 -28.58 -21.97
C TYR A 189 57.83 -27.75 -22.21
N ASN A 190 58.10 -26.78 -21.34
CA ASN A 190 59.23 -25.84 -21.42
C ASN A 190 59.32 -25.11 -22.78
N LEU A 191 58.19 -24.85 -23.43
CA LEU A 191 58.15 -24.28 -24.77
C LEU A 191 58.62 -22.82 -24.79
N ALA A 192 58.49 -22.09 -23.69
CA ALA A 192 58.98 -20.72 -23.56
C ALA A 192 60.51 -20.63 -23.73
N ASP A 193 61.24 -21.64 -23.28
CA ASP A 193 62.70 -21.70 -23.43
C ASP A 193 63.13 -22.16 -24.83
N VAL A 194 62.33 -23.01 -25.48
CA VAL A 194 62.61 -23.53 -26.83
C VAL A 194 62.26 -22.49 -27.89
N PHE A 195 61.13 -21.78 -27.71
CA PHE A 195 60.54 -20.84 -28.65
C PHE A 195 60.55 -19.41 -28.07
N LYS A 196 61.76 -18.87 -27.86
CA LYS A 196 61.97 -17.60 -27.14
C LYS A 196 61.46 -16.37 -27.88
N GLU A 197 61.68 -16.32 -29.19
CA GLU A 197 61.43 -15.10 -29.99
C GLU A 197 60.08 -15.10 -30.72
N MET A 198 59.43 -16.26 -30.82
CA MET A 198 58.19 -16.43 -31.58
C MET A 198 57.42 -17.64 -31.06
N LEU A 199 56.10 -17.57 -31.03
CA LEU A 199 55.26 -18.73 -30.73
C LEU A 199 55.37 -19.78 -31.84
N PRO A 200 55.38 -21.08 -31.50
CA PRO A 200 55.55 -22.15 -32.46
C PRO A 200 54.35 -22.26 -33.40
N THR A 201 54.63 -22.70 -34.63
CA THR A 201 53.62 -23.08 -35.61
C THR A 201 52.96 -24.42 -35.26
N PRO A 202 51.77 -24.72 -35.80
CA PRO A 202 51.12 -26.02 -35.61
C PRO A 202 51.99 -27.21 -36.01
N GLU A 203 52.84 -27.04 -37.02
CA GLU A 203 53.78 -28.04 -37.52
C GLU A 203 54.92 -28.28 -36.52
N GLU A 204 55.48 -27.21 -35.95
CA GLU A 204 56.53 -27.30 -34.93
C GLU A 204 56.01 -27.92 -33.63
N LEU A 205 54.77 -27.62 -33.24
CA LEU A 205 54.14 -28.20 -32.06
C LEU A 205 53.92 -29.72 -32.17
N LYS A 206 53.72 -30.26 -33.39
CA LYS A 206 53.60 -31.73 -33.60
C LYS A 206 54.88 -32.49 -33.31
N LEU A 207 56.03 -31.81 -33.31
CA LEU A 207 57.33 -32.39 -32.98
C LEU A 207 57.57 -32.46 -31.46
N VAL A 208 56.75 -31.76 -30.67
CA VAL A 208 56.76 -31.84 -29.21
C VAL A 208 55.93 -33.04 -28.78
N ASN A 209 56.42 -33.84 -27.83
CA ASN A 209 55.74 -35.03 -27.32
C ASN A 209 54.57 -34.68 -26.36
N MET A 210 53.60 -33.91 -26.86
CA MET A 210 52.38 -33.51 -26.17
C MET A 210 51.27 -34.52 -26.43
N THR A 211 50.31 -34.63 -25.51
CA THR A 211 49.09 -35.41 -25.80
C THR A 211 48.24 -34.68 -26.86
N SER A 212 47.46 -35.42 -27.65
CA SER A 212 46.58 -34.81 -28.68
C SER A 212 45.69 -33.69 -28.11
N PRO A 213 45.03 -33.86 -26.93
CA PRO A 213 44.21 -32.78 -26.36
C PRO A 213 45.02 -31.53 -25.98
N GLU A 214 46.24 -31.69 -25.47
CA GLU A 214 47.09 -30.56 -25.09
C GLU A 214 47.65 -29.82 -26.31
N LEU A 215 47.99 -30.56 -27.37
CA LEU A 215 48.40 -30.01 -28.65
C LEU A 215 47.27 -29.16 -29.26
N GLU A 216 46.04 -29.68 -29.28
CA GLU A 216 44.85 -28.96 -29.76
C GLU A 216 44.57 -27.71 -28.93
N LEU A 217 44.68 -27.80 -27.61
CA LEU A 217 44.51 -26.67 -26.69
C LEU A 217 45.53 -25.55 -26.95
N VAL A 218 46.81 -25.88 -27.09
CA VAL A 218 47.86 -24.88 -27.34
C VAL A 218 47.65 -24.22 -28.70
N ASN A 219 47.36 -25.00 -29.75
CA ASN A 219 47.03 -24.46 -31.06
C ASN A 219 45.82 -23.52 -31.01
N ALA A 220 44.75 -23.89 -30.30
CA ALA A 220 43.57 -23.06 -30.14
C ALA A 220 43.87 -21.76 -29.39
N GLY A 221 44.72 -21.81 -28.35
CA GLY A 221 45.14 -20.63 -27.60
C GLY A 221 45.97 -19.65 -28.41
N ILE A 222 46.96 -20.14 -29.16
CA ILE A 222 47.79 -19.30 -30.06
C ILE A 222 46.91 -18.65 -31.14
N ALA A 223 46.01 -19.43 -31.76
CA ALA A 223 45.08 -18.90 -32.75
C ALA A 223 44.12 -17.85 -32.16
N ARG A 224 43.65 -18.05 -30.91
CA ARG A 224 42.80 -17.07 -30.23
C ARG A 224 43.57 -15.80 -29.87
N LEU A 225 44.81 -15.90 -29.38
CA LEU A 225 45.67 -14.76 -29.13
C LEU A 225 45.86 -13.93 -30.41
N GLY A 226 46.14 -14.59 -31.55
CA GLY A 226 46.26 -13.90 -32.83
C GLY A 226 45.00 -13.12 -33.20
N LYS A 227 43.81 -13.69 -32.98
CA LYS A 227 42.53 -12.99 -33.18
C LYS A 227 42.32 -11.82 -32.22
N LEU A 228 42.79 -11.91 -30.97
CA LEU A 228 42.64 -10.85 -29.96
C LEU A 228 43.58 -9.66 -30.22
N LEU A 229 44.76 -9.93 -30.76
CA LEU A 229 45.79 -8.92 -31.05
C LEU A 229 45.79 -8.44 -32.50
N ASP A 230 44.94 -9.02 -33.36
CA ASP A 230 44.95 -8.80 -34.82
C ASP A 230 46.33 -9.05 -35.45
N LYS A 231 46.96 -10.15 -35.04
CA LYS A 231 48.30 -10.58 -35.47
C LYS A 231 48.28 -12.04 -35.93
N VAL A 232 49.17 -12.38 -36.87
CA VAL A 232 49.44 -13.78 -37.26
C VAL A 232 50.41 -14.44 -36.27
N SER A 233 50.37 -15.78 -36.15
CA SER A 233 51.16 -16.53 -35.16
C SER A 233 52.66 -16.26 -35.23
N SER A 234 53.18 -16.06 -36.44
CA SER A 234 54.60 -15.73 -36.68
C SER A 234 55.01 -14.32 -36.22
N ALA A 235 54.10 -13.54 -35.65
CA ALA A 235 54.40 -12.24 -35.05
C ALA A 235 54.14 -12.21 -33.54
N LEU A 236 53.71 -13.33 -32.96
CA LEU A 236 53.37 -13.44 -31.54
C LEU A 236 54.53 -14.03 -30.75
N LYS A 237 54.73 -13.53 -29.53
CA LYS A 237 55.70 -14.02 -28.55
C LYS A 237 55.00 -14.64 -27.34
N TYR A 238 55.75 -15.39 -26.54
CA TYR A 238 55.24 -15.88 -25.26
C TYR A 238 54.78 -14.74 -24.33
N LEU A 239 55.49 -13.61 -24.35
CA LEU A 239 55.11 -12.43 -23.57
C LEU A 239 53.74 -11.87 -23.99
N ASP A 240 53.37 -11.91 -25.28
CA ASP A 240 52.05 -11.48 -25.75
C ASP A 240 50.91 -12.32 -25.12
N LEU A 241 51.12 -13.61 -24.84
CA LEU A 241 50.14 -14.44 -24.13
C LEU A 241 49.89 -13.94 -22.71
N ILE A 242 50.97 -13.64 -21.98
CA ILE A 242 50.93 -13.15 -20.60
C ILE A 242 50.27 -11.78 -20.55
N GLU A 243 50.73 -10.86 -21.40
CA GLU A 243 50.22 -9.48 -21.47
C GLU A 243 48.74 -9.45 -21.82
N GLU A 244 48.30 -10.21 -22.82
CA GLU A 244 46.88 -10.22 -23.20
C GLU A 244 46.01 -10.92 -22.12
N ARG A 245 46.49 -11.99 -21.47
CA ARG A 245 45.80 -12.58 -20.30
C ARG A 245 45.61 -11.56 -19.19
N ASP A 246 46.64 -10.79 -18.87
CA ASP A 246 46.61 -9.80 -17.78
C ASP A 246 45.76 -8.57 -18.16
N ARG A 247 45.75 -8.20 -19.45
CA ARG A 247 44.82 -7.21 -20.01
C ARG A 247 43.38 -7.67 -19.92
N LEU A 248 43.08 -8.92 -20.31
CA LEU A 248 41.75 -9.51 -20.17
C LEU A 248 41.31 -9.56 -18.70
N ARG A 249 42.21 -9.91 -17.78
CA ARG A 249 41.95 -9.86 -16.33
C ARG A 249 41.57 -8.46 -15.88
N SER A 250 42.32 -7.45 -16.30
CA SER A 250 42.06 -6.04 -15.93
C SER A 250 40.71 -5.57 -16.49
N ARG A 251 40.40 -5.88 -17.76
CA ARG A 251 39.10 -5.57 -18.39
C ARG A 251 37.95 -6.28 -17.67
N TYR A 252 38.11 -7.56 -17.32
CA TYR A 252 37.11 -8.31 -16.56
C TYR A 252 36.82 -7.63 -15.21
N ASN A 253 37.85 -7.24 -14.47
CA ASN A 253 37.69 -6.58 -13.18
C ASN A 253 36.97 -5.24 -13.30
N ALA A 254 37.28 -4.45 -14.34
CA ALA A 254 36.56 -3.20 -14.61
C ALA A 254 35.07 -3.44 -14.89
N LEU A 255 34.72 -4.42 -15.73
CA LEU A 255 33.32 -4.78 -16.01
C LEU A 255 32.61 -5.32 -14.76
N LEU A 256 33.32 -6.05 -13.90
CA LEU A 256 32.78 -6.55 -12.64
C LEU A 256 32.44 -5.41 -11.69
N ASP A 257 33.28 -4.38 -11.61
CA ASP A 257 33.02 -3.21 -10.78
C ASP A 257 31.89 -2.34 -11.34
N ASP A 258 31.77 -2.22 -12.67
CA ASP A 258 30.61 -1.61 -13.34
C ASP A 258 29.32 -2.38 -13.03
N SER A 259 29.35 -3.71 -13.08
CA SER A 259 28.21 -4.57 -12.76
C SER A 259 27.77 -4.42 -11.30
N ARG A 260 28.73 -4.36 -10.37
CA ARG A 260 28.46 -4.10 -8.94
C ARG A 260 27.84 -2.73 -8.72
N THR A 261 28.29 -1.72 -9.46
CA THR A 261 27.73 -0.36 -9.39
C THR A 261 26.30 -0.33 -9.90
N ALA A 262 26.04 -0.91 -11.07
CA ALA A 262 24.70 -1.06 -11.63
C ALA A 262 23.74 -1.80 -10.69
N ALA A 263 24.21 -2.87 -10.02
CA ALA A 263 23.41 -3.60 -9.04
C ALA A 263 23.02 -2.75 -7.81
N ARG A 264 23.93 -1.90 -7.32
CA ARG A 264 23.64 -0.97 -6.21
C ARG A 264 22.63 0.10 -6.62
N GLU A 265 22.78 0.65 -7.83
CA GLU A 265 21.85 1.62 -8.39
C GLU A 265 20.44 1.02 -8.56
N ALA A 266 20.35 -0.18 -9.14
CA ALA A 266 19.10 -0.90 -9.29
C ALA A 266 18.42 -1.15 -7.94
N LYS A 267 19.19 -1.58 -6.93
CA LYS A 267 18.66 -1.79 -5.57
C LYS A 267 18.09 -0.49 -4.99
N ALA A 268 18.82 0.62 -5.09
CA ALA A 268 18.37 1.91 -4.57
C ALA A 268 17.10 2.41 -5.28
N ILE A 269 16.96 2.19 -6.60
CA ILE A 269 15.74 2.55 -7.33
C ILE A 269 14.57 1.63 -6.95
N LYS A 270 14.83 0.33 -6.77
CA LYS A 270 13.80 -0.62 -6.34
C LYS A 270 13.26 -0.28 -4.95
N GLU A 271 14.13 0.09 -4.02
CA GLU A 271 13.71 0.58 -2.69
C GLU A 271 12.77 1.79 -2.81
N LYS A 272 13.03 2.73 -3.74
CA LYS A 272 12.11 3.85 -4.00
C LYS A 272 10.77 3.38 -4.57
N LEU A 273 10.75 2.41 -5.48
CA LEU A 273 9.52 1.84 -6.04
C LEU A 273 8.68 1.12 -4.97
N ASP A 274 9.34 0.39 -4.07
CA ASP A 274 8.68 -0.27 -2.94
C ASP A 274 8.05 0.78 -2.01
N GLU A 275 8.76 1.88 -1.72
CA GLU A 275 8.22 3.00 -0.93
C GLU A 275 7.03 3.69 -1.62
N LEU A 276 7.06 3.87 -2.95
CA LEU A 276 5.93 4.40 -3.71
C LEU A 276 4.69 3.48 -3.64
N THR A 277 4.92 2.17 -3.73
CA THR A 277 3.85 1.17 -3.64
C THR A 277 3.22 1.18 -2.26
N ALA A 278 4.05 1.24 -1.21
CA ALA A 278 3.58 1.35 0.16
C ALA A 278 2.83 2.67 0.41
N LEU A 279 3.29 3.80 -0.12
CA LEU A 279 2.58 5.08 -0.05
C LEU A 279 1.19 5.01 -0.72
N ALA A 280 1.08 4.35 -1.88
CA ALA A 280 -0.20 4.12 -2.53
C ALA A 280 -1.14 3.25 -1.67
N GLY A 281 -0.60 2.21 -1.01
CA GLY A 281 -1.35 1.39 -0.05
C GLY A 281 -1.87 2.18 1.16
N VAL A 282 -1.08 3.14 1.67
CA VAL A 282 -1.52 4.08 2.71
C VAL A 282 -2.65 4.98 2.21
N ALA A 283 -2.53 5.53 1.00
CA ALA A 283 -3.56 6.36 0.39
C ALA A 283 -4.88 5.60 0.19
N GLN A 284 -4.83 4.35 -0.27
CA GLN A 284 -5.99 3.47 -0.38
C GLN A 284 -6.62 3.20 0.99
N SER A 285 -5.81 2.89 2.00
CA SER A 285 -6.30 2.63 3.36
C SER A 285 -6.99 3.87 3.96
N LYS A 286 -6.42 5.05 3.72
CA LYS A 286 -7.04 6.33 4.10
C LYS A 286 -8.42 6.50 3.46
N ALA A 287 -8.52 6.25 2.16
CA ALA A 287 -9.78 6.36 1.43
C ALA A 287 -10.85 5.38 1.96
N LEU A 288 -10.46 4.13 2.22
CA LEU A 288 -11.34 3.11 2.80
C LEU A 288 -11.87 3.54 4.18
N TRP A 289 -10.97 3.98 5.08
CA TRP A 289 -11.39 4.41 6.42
C TRP A 289 -12.40 5.58 6.36
N VAL A 290 -12.11 6.59 5.53
CA VAL A 290 -12.99 7.75 5.33
C VAL A 290 -14.34 7.34 4.74
N GLN A 291 -14.36 6.42 3.77
CA GLN A 291 -15.58 5.92 3.15
C GLN A 291 -16.46 5.16 4.15
N GLU A 292 -15.87 4.33 5.01
CA GLU A 292 -16.61 3.61 6.04
C GLU A 292 -17.16 4.56 7.13
N ALA A 293 -16.35 5.52 7.59
CA ALA A 293 -16.82 6.56 8.51
C ALA A 293 -17.97 7.40 7.91
N LYS A 294 -17.95 7.61 6.59
CA LYS A 294 -19.01 8.32 5.85
C LYS A 294 -20.35 7.62 5.89
N LYS A 295 -20.39 6.30 5.78
CA LYS A 295 -21.64 5.53 5.90
C LYS A 295 -22.34 5.81 7.24
N VAL A 296 -21.57 5.96 8.31
CA VAL A 296 -22.08 6.24 9.65
C VAL A 296 -22.67 7.64 9.75
N TYR A 297 -21.89 8.69 9.49
CA TYR A 297 -22.42 10.06 9.68
C TYR A 297 -23.57 10.36 8.71
N GLN A 298 -23.58 9.78 7.51
CA GLN A 298 -24.69 9.93 6.57
C GLN A 298 -25.96 9.24 7.08
N SER A 299 -25.84 8.04 7.67
CA SER A 299 -26.97 7.36 8.31
C SER A 299 -27.52 8.15 9.50
N LEU A 300 -26.65 8.80 10.28
CA LEU A 300 -27.05 9.68 11.38
C LEU A 300 -27.77 10.95 10.87
N TYR A 301 -27.30 11.56 9.77
CA TYR A 301 -28.01 12.68 9.15
C TYR A 301 -29.36 12.26 8.58
N HIS A 302 -29.42 11.13 7.88
CA HIS A 302 -30.68 10.61 7.36
C HIS A 302 -31.71 10.36 8.47
N PHE A 303 -31.28 9.84 9.62
CA PHE A 303 -32.13 9.76 10.81
C PHE A 303 -32.64 11.13 11.29
N LEU A 304 -31.78 12.16 11.32
CA LEU A 304 -32.17 13.51 11.75
C LEU A 304 -33.19 14.13 10.79
N ASP A 305 -33.06 13.89 9.49
CA ASP A 305 -33.98 14.39 8.48
C ASP A 305 -35.35 13.71 8.63
N GLN A 306 -35.37 12.39 8.88
CA GLN A 306 -36.62 11.63 9.01
C GLN A 306 -37.36 11.84 10.34
N ILE A 307 -36.66 12.09 11.46
CA ILE A 307 -37.30 12.26 12.79
C ILE A 307 -37.81 13.69 13.06
N THR A 308 -37.53 14.62 12.16
CA THR A 308 -37.98 16.02 12.26
C THR A 308 -39.09 16.35 11.26
N SER A 309 -39.64 15.33 10.59
CA SER A 309 -40.65 15.52 9.55
C SER A 309 -42.01 15.87 10.16
N PRO A 310 -42.73 16.88 9.61
CA PRO A 310 -44.02 17.33 10.16
C PRO A 310 -45.16 16.30 10.07
N VAL A 311 -44.93 15.14 9.46
CA VAL A 311 -45.91 14.04 9.29
C VAL A 311 -45.78 12.98 10.39
N ASP A 312 -44.81 13.11 11.31
CA ASP A 312 -44.46 12.04 12.24
C ASP A 312 -45.50 11.84 13.34
N THR A 313 -46.14 10.67 13.33
CA THR A 313 -46.94 10.20 14.48
C THR A 313 -46.02 9.72 15.61
N SER A 314 -46.51 9.73 16.86
CA SER A 314 -45.73 9.26 18.02
C SER A 314 -45.17 7.85 17.84
N THR A 315 -45.91 6.97 17.18
CA THR A 315 -45.50 5.59 16.88
C THR A 315 -44.36 5.53 15.89
N LEU A 316 -44.37 6.38 14.86
CA LEU A 316 -43.31 6.44 13.85
C LEU A 316 -41.98 6.92 14.47
N ILE A 317 -42.02 7.93 15.34
CA ILE A 317 -40.84 8.41 16.07
C ILE A 317 -40.24 7.27 16.92
N SER A 318 -41.07 6.55 17.67
CA SER A 318 -40.62 5.41 18.48
C SER A 318 -39.97 4.31 17.63
N GLN A 319 -40.52 4.01 16.46
CA GLN A 319 -39.96 3.04 15.52
C GLN A 319 -38.61 3.50 14.95
N GLN A 320 -38.50 4.76 14.51
CA GLN A 320 -37.25 5.32 13.99
C GLN A 320 -36.12 5.32 15.04
N VAL A 321 -36.45 5.64 16.31
CA VAL A 321 -35.47 5.58 17.41
C VAL A 321 -35.00 4.15 17.68
N GLU A 322 -35.91 3.17 17.62
CA GLU A 322 -35.56 1.75 17.78
C GLU A 322 -34.72 1.21 16.60
N GLN A 323 -35.02 1.66 15.37
CA GLN A 323 -34.21 1.36 14.19
C GLN A 323 -32.80 1.92 14.34
N LEU A 324 -32.63 3.17 14.79
CA LEU A 324 -31.31 3.76 15.06
C LEU A 324 -30.57 2.99 16.17
N GLN A 325 -31.26 2.57 17.23
CA GLN A 325 -30.65 1.76 18.29
C GLN A 325 -30.16 0.41 17.77
N THR A 326 -30.95 -0.25 16.93
CA THR A 326 -30.60 -1.55 16.32
C THR A 326 -29.42 -1.38 15.36
N TYR A 327 -29.43 -0.31 14.56
CA TYR A 327 -28.35 0.06 13.68
C TYR A 327 -27.02 0.23 14.42
N ILE A 328 -26.96 1.09 15.45
CA ILE A 328 -25.71 1.30 16.20
C ILE A 328 -25.20 -0.01 16.83
N LYS A 329 -26.10 -0.81 17.42
CA LYS A 329 -25.74 -2.11 18.03
C LYS A 329 -25.19 -3.12 17.03
N SER A 330 -25.52 -3.01 15.74
CA SER A 330 -25.06 -3.96 14.71
C SER A 330 -23.55 -3.90 14.46
N PHE A 331 -22.89 -2.77 14.75
CA PHE A 331 -21.47 -2.57 14.48
C PHE A 331 -20.70 -1.94 15.65
N TYR A 332 -21.40 -1.48 16.69
CA TYR A 332 -20.79 -0.87 17.87
C TYR A 332 -21.42 -1.43 19.14
N ASP A 333 -20.61 -2.15 19.91
CA ASP A 333 -21.00 -2.67 21.21
C ASP A 333 -20.19 -1.99 22.32
N VAL A 334 -20.89 -1.50 23.35
CA VAL A 334 -20.25 -0.95 24.54
C VAL A 334 -19.90 -2.13 25.43
N LYS A 335 -18.78 -2.81 25.14
CA LYS A 335 -18.16 -3.68 26.13
C LYS A 335 -17.64 -2.79 27.25
N ARG A 336 -18.36 -2.73 28.37
CA ARG A 336 -17.80 -2.24 29.64
C ARG A 336 -16.56 -3.09 29.90
N ILE A 337 -15.38 -2.48 29.80
CA ILE A 337 -14.19 -3.00 30.45
C ILE A 337 -14.50 -2.87 31.94
N VAL A 338 -14.83 -4.01 32.57
CA VAL A 338 -14.97 -4.16 34.02
C VAL A 338 -13.58 -4.30 34.61
#